data_AF-A0AAE0T6A2-F1
#
_entry.id   AF-A0AAE0T6A2-F1
#
_cell.length_a   1.000
_cell.length_b   1.000
_cell.length_c   1.000
_cell.angle_alpha   90.00
_cell.angle_beta   90.00
_cell.angle_gamma   90.00
#
_symmetry.space_group_name_H-M   'P 1'
#
loop_
_entity.id
_entity.type
_entity.pdbx_description
1 polymer ?
#
loop_
_entity_poly.entity_id
_entity_poly.type
_entity_poly.pdbx_seq_one_letter_code
_entity_poly.pdbx_strand_id
1 'polypeptide(L)'
;IVQDYYENSFTDSVLEQGFTKNSFTDSALELGFTKNSFTDSALEQGFTKNSFTDSALEQGYTKNSFTDSALEQGYTKNSFTDSGLEQGYTKNSFTDSALEQGYTKNSFTDSALEQGYTKNSFTDSALEQGYTKNSFTDSALEQGFTKN
;
A
#
# COMPACT_ATOMS: atom_id res chain seq x y z
N ILE A 1 -27.16 3.66 -11.65
CA ILE A 1 -25.95 4.00 -10.87
C ILE A 1 -25.99 5.51 -10.74
N VAL A 2 -26.46 6.02 -9.60
CA VAL A 2 -26.27 7.44 -9.31
C VAL A 2 -24.80 7.53 -8.91
N GLN A 3 -24.02 8.25 -9.71
CA GLN A 3 -22.63 8.50 -9.40
C GLN A 3 -22.63 9.75 -8.53
N ASP A 4 -22.56 9.54 -7.22
CA ASP A 4 -22.48 10.65 -6.28
C ASP A 4 -21.07 11.24 -6.31
N TYR A 5 -21.01 12.56 -6.26
CA TYR A 5 -19.78 13.34 -6.26
C TYR A 5 -19.72 14.10 -4.94
N TYR A 6 -18.80 13.70 -4.07
CA TYR A 6 -18.56 14.31 -2.77
C TYR A 6 -17.32 15.19 -2.86
N GLU A 7 -17.46 16.46 -2.50
CA GLU A 7 -16.38 17.43 -2.55
C GLU A 7 -16.27 18.18 -1.22
N ASN A 8 -15.06 18.17 -0.64
CA ASN A 8 -14.73 18.85 0.62
C ASN A 8 -15.63 18.40 1.79
N SER A 9 -15.53 17.13 2.19
CA SER A 9 -16.26 16.58 3.34
C SER A 9 -15.41 16.57 4.60
N PHE A 10 -16.05 16.89 5.74
CA PHE A 10 -15.51 16.73 7.09
C PHE A 10 -16.57 15.98 7.89
N THR A 11 -16.32 14.72 8.20
CA THR A 11 -17.33 13.83 8.79
C THR A 11 -16.72 12.80 9.73
N ASP A 12 -17.34 12.54 10.87
CA ASP A 12 -16.88 11.47 11.75
C ASP A 12 -16.95 10.10 11.05
N SER A 13 -18.01 9.84 10.29
CA SER A 13 -18.12 8.60 9.53
C SER A 13 -18.94 8.76 8.25
N VAL A 14 -18.50 8.09 7.20
CA VAL A 14 -19.14 8.17 5.89
C VAL A 14 -19.15 6.82 5.15
N LEU A 15 -20.22 6.60 4.38
CA LEU A 15 -20.33 5.56 3.37
C LEU A 15 -20.54 6.25 2.01
N GLU A 16 -19.55 6.17 1.13
CA GLU A 16 -19.60 6.82 -0.17
C GLU A 16 -19.42 5.82 -1.31
N GLN A 17 -20.22 6.00 -2.36
CA GLN A 17 -20.05 5.30 -3.63
C GLN A 17 -19.97 6.32 -4.75
N GLY A 18 -18.88 6.29 -5.52
CA GLY A 18 -18.69 7.18 -6.66
C GLY A 18 -17.35 7.90 -6.62
N PHE A 19 -17.39 9.23 -6.64
CA PHE A 19 -16.19 10.06 -6.67
C PHE A 19 -16.11 10.92 -5.41
N THR A 20 -15.02 10.77 -4.67
CA THR A 20 -14.75 11.50 -3.45
C THR A 20 -13.49 12.34 -3.63
N LYS A 21 -13.55 13.60 -3.23
CA LYS A 21 -12.43 14.53 -3.36
C LYS A 21 -12.31 15.43 -2.15
N ASN A 22 -11.08 15.51 -1.63
CA ASN A 22 -10.72 16.32 -0.48
C ASN A 22 -11.58 15.95 0.75
N SER A 23 -11.48 14.70 1.21
CA SER A 23 -12.19 14.23 2.40
C SER A 23 -11.28 14.26 3.63
N PHE A 24 -11.88 14.57 4.78
CA PHE A 24 -11.29 14.44 6.10
C PHE A 24 -12.31 13.69 6.98
N THR A 25 -12.00 12.44 7.34
CA THR A 25 -12.98 11.55 7.96
C THR A 25 -12.35 10.66 9.03
N ASP A 26 -12.97 10.47 10.19
CA ASP A 26 -12.41 9.51 11.16
C ASP A 26 -12.60 8.06 10.67
N SER A 27 -13.73 7.75 10.03
CA SER A 27 -14.02 6.41 9.51
C SER A 27 -14.76 6.41 8.18
N ALA A 28 -14.13 5.90 7.11
CA ALA A 28 -14.68 5.90 5.76
C ALA A 28 -14.84 4.48 5.18
N LEU A 29 -15.97 4.24 4.52
CA LEU A 29 -16.16 3.13 3.58
C LEU A 29 -16.39 3.73 2.18
N GLU A 30 -15.40 3.59 1.30
CA GLU A 30 -15.41 4.26 0.00
C GLU A 30 -15.31 3.25 -1.15
N LEU A 31 -16.28 3.31 -2.06
CA LEU A 31 -16.36 2.48 -3.25
C LEU A 31 -16.28 3.36 -4.50
N GLY A 32 -15.12 3.39 -5.17
CA GLY A 32 -14.96 4.11 -6.43
C GLY A 32 -13.63 4.83 -6.56
N PHE A 33 -13.67 6.14 -6.76
CA PHE A 33 -12.48 6.97 -6.94
C PHE A 33 -12.35 7.95 -5.79
N THR A 34 -11.24 7.87 -5.08
CA THR A 34 -10.90 8.76 -3.97
C THR A 34 -9.67 9.56 -4.32
N LYS A 35 -9.72 10.86 -4.04
CA LYS A 35 -8.59 11.75 -4.28
C LYS A 35 -8.41 12.74 -3.14
N ASN A 36 -7.19 12.79 -2.62
CA ASN A 36 -6.82 13.65 -1.50
C ASN A 36 -7.70 13.35 -0.28
N SER A 37 -7.47 12.21 0.37
CA SER A 37 -8.16 11.82 1.61
C SER A 37 -7.19 11.89 2.79
N PHE A 38 -7.74 12.27 3.94
CA PHE A 38 -7.11 12.12 5.24
C PHE A 38 -8.09 11.37 6.13
N THR A 39 -7.74 10.15 6.54
CA THR A 39 -8.70 9.28 7.21
C THR A 39 -8.06 8.50 8.35
N ASP A 40 -8.64 8.46 9.56
CA ASP A 40 -8.04 7.63 10.62
C ASP A 40 -8.23 6.13 10.32
N SER A 41 -9.40 5.74 9.81
CA SER A 41 -9.68 4.36 9.41
C SER A 41 -10.46 4.28 8.10
N ALA A 42 -9.89 3.63 7.09
CA ALA A 42 -10.48 3.53 5.76
C ALA A 42 -10.63 2.08 5.28
N LEU A 43 -11.79 1.77 4.70
CA LEU A 43 -11.97 0.63 3.81
C LEU A 43 -12.26 1.16 2.42
N GLU A 44 -11.31 0.99 1.51
CA GLU A 44 -11.36 1.56 0.18
C GLU A 44 -11.35 0.46 -0.90
N GLN A 45 -12.29 0.53 -1.83
CA GLN A 45 -12.30 -0.32 -3.02
C GLN A 45 -12.36 0.53 -4.28
N GLY A 46 -11.33 0.42 -5.11
CA GLY A 46 -11.27 1.09 -6.42
C GLY A 46 -9.94 1.79 -6.67
N PHE A 47 -9.99 3.10 -6.89
CA PHE A 47 -8.81 3.91 -7.18
C PHE A 47 -8.63 4.98 -6.11
N THR A 48 -7.49 4.95 -5.45
CA THR A 48 -7.11 5.91 -4.42
C THR A 48 -5.89 6.69 -4.88
N LYS A 49 -5.94 8.01 -4.68
CA LYS A 49 -4.82 8.89 -5.01
C LYS A 49 -4.59 9.94 -3.95
N ASN A 50 -3.35 9.99 -3.47
CA ASN A 50 -2.92 10.90 -2.42
C ASN A 50 -3.76 10.68 -1.15
N SER A 51 -3.58 9.55 -0.48
CA SER A 51 -4.20 9.25 0.81
C SER A 51 -3.18 9.39 1.94
N PHE A 52 -3.65 9.83 3.09
CA PHE A 52 -2.97 9.74 4.38
C PHE A 52 -3.92 9.04 5.33
N THR A 53 -3.54 7.86 5.83
CA THR A 53 -4.47 7.02 6.58
C THR A 53 -3.79 6.32 7.76
N ASP A 54 -4.31 6.39 8.98
CA ASP A 54 -3.68 5.67 10.10
C ASP A 54 -3.87 4.14 9.94
N SER A 55 -5.06 3.71 9.52
CA SER A 55 -5.37 2.30 9.26
C SER A 55 -6.19 2.11 7.99
N ALA A 56 -5.62 1.41 7.00
CA ALA A 56 -6.25 1.21 5.70
C ALA A 56 -6.41 -0.27 5.34
N LEU A 57 -7.58 -0.61 4.81
CA LEU A 57 -7.80 -1.81 4.01
C LEU A 57 -8.13 -1.36 2.59
N GLU A 58 -7.20 -1.57 1.66
CA GLU A 58 -7.31 -1.07 0.29
C GLU A 58 -7.36 -2.22 -0.72
N GLN A 59 -8.34 -2.18 -1.62
CA GLN A 59 -8.44 -3.09 -2.75
C GLN A 59 -8.53 -2.34 -4.07
N GLY A 60 -7.52 -2.48 -4.93
CA GLY A 60 -7.53 -1.92 -6.28
C GLY A 60 -6.22 -1.23 -6.65
N TYR A 61 -6.30 0.05 -7.00
CA TYR A 61 -5.15 0.85 -7.42
C TYR A 61 -4.92 2.00 -6.45
N THR A 62 -3.74 2.01 -5.85
CA THR A 62 -3.32 3.07 -4.93
C THR A 62 -2.13 3.82 -5.49
N LYS A 63 -2.20 5.14 -5.43
CA LYS A 63 -1.14 6.02 -5.88
C LYS A 63 -0.86 7.11 -4.87
N ASN A 64 0.35 7.05 -4.31
CA ASN A 64 0.82 7.94 -3.26
C ASN A 64 -0.05 7.76 -2.02
N SER A 65 0.25 6.74 -1.23
CA SER A 65 -0.29 6.52 0.11
C SER A 65 0.81 6.79 1.15
N PHE A 66 0.38 7.30 2.30
CA PHE A 66 1.13 7.30 3.54
C PHE A 66 0.22 6.65 4.58
N THR A 67 0.64 5.50 5.13
CA THR A 67 -0.25 4.69 5.95
C THR A 67 0.49 4.07 7.14
N ASP A 68 0.03 4.28 8.37
CA ASP A 68 0.70 3.66 9.53
C ASP A 68 0.49 2.12 9.52
N SER A 69 -0.73 1.68 9.24
CA SER A 69 -1.08 0.25 9.12
C SER A 69 -1.91 -0.04 7.88
N ALA A 70 -1.37 -0.83 6.96
CA ALA A 70 -2.01 -1.10 5.67
C ALA A 70 -2.21 -2.60 5.42
N LEU A 71 -3.38 -2.95 4.89
CA LEU A 71 -3.60 -4.19 4.16
C LEU A 71 -4.01 -3.82 2.73
N GLU A 72 -3.09 -4.01 1.78
CA GLU A 72 -3.28 -3.61 0.38
C GLU A 72 -3.37 -4.84 -0.53
N GLN A 73 -4.37 -4.86 -1.41
CA GLN A 73 -4.49 -5.84 -2.48
C GLN A 73 -4.64 -5.15 -3.83
N GLY A 74 -3.70 -5.36 -4.74
CA GLY A 74 -3.77 -4.88 -6.11
C GLY A 74 -2.48 -4.23 -6.59
N TYR A 75 -2.57 -2.97 -7.03
CA TYR A 75 -1.43 -2.20 -7.55
C TYR A 75 -1.16 -0.99 -6.69
N THR A 76 0.06 -0.89 -6.18
CA THR A 76 0.53 0.25 -5.41
C THR A 76 1.71 0.91 -6.11
N LYS A 77 1.57 2.22 -6.39
CA LYS A 77 2.60 2.94 -7.16
C LYS A 77 3.72 3.51 -6.29
N ASN A 78 3.35 4.11 -5.17
CA ASN A 78 4.23 4.81 -4.26
C ASN A 78 3.53 4.72 -2.90
N SER A 79 4.13 4.01 -1.97
CA SER A 79 3.65 3.88 -0.59
C SER A 79 4.78 4.23 0.38
N PHE A 80 4.39 4.79 1.51
CA PHE A 80 5.18 4.87 2.73
C PHE A 80 4.33 4.25 3.82
N THR A 81 4.80 3.16 4.42
CA THR A 81 3.98 2.35 5.31
C THR A 81 4.76 1.93 6.55
N ASP A 82 4.28 2.17 7.77
CA ASP A 82 5.02 1.70 8.95
C ASP A 82 4.86 0.18 9.09
N SER A 83 3.64 -0.35 8.91
CA SER A 83 3.38 -1.79 8.95
C SER A 83 2.38 -2.20 7.88
N GLY A 84 2.80 -3.07 6.97
CA GLY A 84 2.03 -3.39 5.77
C GLY A 84 1.93 -4.88 5.47
N LEU A 85 0.77 -5.30 5.00
CA LEU A 85 0.62 -6.52 4.21
C LEU A 85 0.22 -6.13 2.79
N GLU A 86 1.08 -6.42 1.83
CA GLU A 86 0.86 -6.07 0.42
C GLU A 86 0.73 -7.34 -0.42
N GLN A 87 -0.37 -7.45 -1.19
CA GLN A 87 -0.54 -8.50 -2.19
C GLN A 87 -0.73 -7.90 -3.58
N GLY A 88 0.14 -8.24 -4.53
CA GLY A 88 0.02 -7.86 -5.92
C GLY A 88 1.28 -7.21 -6.48
N TYR A 89 1.17 -5.99 -6.98
CA TYR A 89 2.27 -5.26 -7.59
C TYR A 89 2.57 -3.98 -6.83
N THR A 90 3.78 -3.86 -6.30
CA THR A 90 4.29 -2.66 -5.66
C THR A 90 5.46 -2.10 -6.47
N LYS A 91 5.34 -0.83 -6.85
CA LYS A 91 6.36 -0.18 -7.70
C LYS A 91 7.47 0.45 -6.89
N ASN A 92 7.11 1.23 -5.89
CA ASN A 92 8.03 1.95 -5.01
C ASN A 92 7.41 1.93 -3.62
N SER A 93 8.10 1.31 -2.67
CA SER A 93 7.69 1.29 -1.26
C SER A 93 8.85 1.71 -0.38
N PHE A 94 8.49 2.35 0.74
CA PHE A 94 9.34 2.54 1.91
C PHE A 94 8.54 2.00 3.09
N THR A 95 9.03 0.95 3.73
CA THR A 95 8.22 0.25 4.73
C THR A 95 9.05 -0.19 5.94
N ASP A 96 8.62 0.08 7.17
CA ASP A 96 9.40 -0.39 8.33
C ASP A 96 9.21 -1.90 8.52
N SER A 97 7.98 -2.40 8.39
CA SER A 97 7.67 -3.83 8.47
C SER A 97 6.68 -4.28 7.41
N ALA A 98 7.11 -5.17 6.52
CA ALA A 98 6.32 -5.61 5.38
C ALA A 98 6.14 -7.13 5.32
N LEU A 99 4.93 -7.56 4.97
CA LEU A 99 4.68 -8.88 4.40
C LEU A 99 4.20 -8.71 2.97
N GLU A 100 5.08 -9.02 2.01
CA GLU A 100 4.83 -8.77 0.59
C GLU A 100 4.64 -10.09 -0.16
N GLN A 101 3.58 -10.16 -0.97
CA GLN A 101 3.33 -11.27 -1.88
C GLN A 101 3.09 -10.75 -3.30
N GLY A 102 3.96 -11.10 -4.24
CA GLY A 102 3.78 -10.78 -5.66
C GLY A 102 5.04 -10.17 -6.29
N TYR A 103 4.91 -8.97 -6.84
CA TYR A 103 5.99 -8.28 -7.53
C TYR A 103 6.31 -6.95 -6.85
N THR A 104 7.55 -6.78 -6.42
CA THR A 104 8.08 -5.53 -5.86
C THR A 104 9.23 -5.02 -6.71
N LYS A 105 9.16 -3.76 -7.18
CA LYS A 105 10.12 -3.23 -8.16
C LYS A 105 11.28 -2.44 -7.59
N ASN A 106 11.02 -1.66 -6.56
CA ASN A 106 12.00 -0.88 -5.83
C ASN A 106 11.45 -0.75 -4.40
N SER A 107 12.17 -1.26 -3.42
CA SER A 107 11.74 -1.20 -2.02
C SER A 107 12.92 -0.80 -1.13
N PHE A 108 12.59 -0.08 -0.07
CA PHE A 108 13.45 0.11 1.09
C PHE A 108 12.66 -0.38 2.30
N THR A 109 13.14 -1.45 2.94
CA THR A 109 12.37 -2.11 3.99
C THR A 109 13.24 -2.46 5.19
N ASP A 110 12.85 -2.12 6.42
CA ASP A 110 13.67 -2.50 7.59
C ASP A 110 13.50 -4.00 7.90
N SER A 111 12.28 -4.51 7.87
CA SER A 111 11.98 -5.93 8.09
C SER A 111 10.95 -6.46 7.09
N ALA A 112 11.34 -7.45 6.29
CA ALA A 112 10.50 -7.97 5.21
C ALA A 112 10.32 -9.49 5.29
N LEU A 113 9.08 -9.95 5.10
CA LEU A 113 8.78 -11.29 4.58
C LEU A 113 8.31 -11.15 3.15
N GLU A 114 9.12 -11.61 2.19
CA GLU A 114 8.82 -11.43 0.77
C GLU A 114 8.58 -12.79 0.09
N GLN A 115 7.48 -12.90 -0.67
CA GLN A 115 7.22 -14.03 -1.55
C GLN A 115 6.93 -13.56 -2.97
N GLY A 116 7.77 -13.96 -3.93
CA GLY A 116 7.53 -13.71 -5.35
C GLY A 116 8.76 -13.15 -6.06
N TYR A 117 8.59 -12.02 -6.74
CA TYR A 117 9.65 -11.36 -7.49
C TYR A 117 9.97 -10.00 -6.87
N THR A 118 11.20 -9.84 -6.41
CA THR A 118 11.70 -8.56 -5.91
C THR A 118 12.81 -8.05 -6.82
N LYS A 119 12.80 -6.75 -7.11
CA LYS A 119 13.85 -6.08 -7.86
C LYS A 119 14.28 -4.82 -7.13
N ASN A 120 15.56 -4.48 -7.24
CA ASN A 120 16.14 -3.23 -6.72
C ASN A 120 15.70 -2.94 -5.26
N SER A 121 15.90 -3.91 -4.36
CA SER A 121 15.56 -3.77 -2.94
C SER A 121 16.78 -3.41 -2.10
N PHE A 122 16.52 -2.67 -1.03
CA PHE A 122 17.43 -2.49 0.10
C PHE A 122 16.68 -2.91 1.36
N THR A 123 17.17 -3.93 2.06
CA THR A 123 16.45 -4.50 3.20
C THR A 123 17.38 -4.78 4.38
N ASP A 124 17.05 -4.34 5.59
CA ASP A 124 17.92 -4.61 6.76
C ASP A 124 17.81 -6.08 7.20
N SER A 125 16.59 -6.61 7.29
CA SER A 125 16.33 -8.02 7.63
C SER A 125 15.24 -8.62 6.75
N ALA A 126 15.56 -9.71 6.06
CA ALA A 126 14.63 -10.35 5.11
C ALA A 126 14.52 -11.87 5.30
N LEU A 127 13.29 -12.38 5.17
CA LEU A 127 13.03 -13.76 4.78
C LEU A 127 12.40 -13.74 3.39
N GLU A 128 13.14 -14.21 2.40
CA GLU A 128 12.77 -14.11 0.99
C GLU A 128 12.49 -15.49 0.39
N GLN A 129 11.40 -15.60 -0.36
CA GLN A 129 11.09 -16.77 -1.17
C GLN A 129 10.77 -16.36 -2.61
N GLY A 130 11.56 -16.84 -3.58
CA GLY A 130 11.29 -16.62 -5.00
C GLY A 130 12.48 -16.11 -5.80
N TYR A 131 12.31 -15.01 -6.53
CA TYR A 131 13.35 -14.44 -7.38
C TYR A 131 13.66 -13.02 -6.96
N THR A 132 14.91 -12.77 -6.56
CA THR A 132 15.38 -11.44 -6.17
C THR A 132 16.43 -10.96 -7.17
N LYS A 133 16.36 -9.68 -7.58
CA LYS A 133 17.34 -9.09 -8.50
C LYS A 133 17.81 -7.72 -8.07
N ASN A 134 19.12 -7.52 -8.07
CA ASN A 134 19.78 -6.29 -7.66
C ASN A 134 19.38 -5.89 -6.23
N SER A 135 19.49 -6.81 -5.26
CA SER A 135 19.20 -6.54 -3.86
C SER A 135 20.47 -6.24 -3.05
N PHE A 136 20.29 -5.44 -2.01
CA PHE A 136 21.22 -5.32 -0.90
C PHE A 136 20.48 -5.67 0.37
N THR A 137 20.89 -6.74 1.05
CA THR A 137 20.24 -7.19 2.29
C THR A 137 21.29 -7.44 3.37
N ASP A 138 21.13 -6.82 4.55
CA ASP A 138 22.11 -6.92 5.64
C ASP A 138 22.04 -8.30 6.32
N SER A 139 20.84 -8.81 6.59
CA SER A 139 20.61 -10.15 7.13
C SER A 139 19.46 -10.84 6.39
N ALA A 140 19.77 -11.94 5.70
CA ALA A 140 18.80 -12.65 4.87
C ALA A 140 18.75 -14.16 5.16
N LEU A 141 17.54 -14.70 5.15
CA LEU A 141 17.31 -16.12 4.88
C LEU A 141 16.57 -16.24 3.54
N GLU A 142 17.24 -16.79 2.54
CA GLU A 142 16.72 -16.83 1.17
C GLU A 142 16.39 -18.27 0.74
N GLN A 143 15.20 -18.46 0.19
CA GLN A 143 14.78 -19.67 -0.51
C GLN A 143 14.37 -19.32 -1.94
N GLY A 144 15.33 -19.36 -2.86
CA GLY A 144 15.06 -18.91 -4.20
C GLY A 144 16.32 -18.67 -5.03
N PHE A 145 16.18 -17.79 -6.01
CA PHE A 145 17.29 -17.37 -6.85
C PHE A 145 17.51 -15.86 -6.70
N THR A 146 18.73 -15.50 -6.33
CA THR A 146 19.16 -14.11 -6.18
C THR A 146 20.18 -13.78 -7.27
N LYS A 147 19.94 -12.68 -7.99
CA LYS A 147 20.86 -12.14 -9.01
C LYS A 147 21.15 -10.68 -8.76
N ASN A 148 22.33 -10.41 -8.23
CA ASN A 148 22.86 -9.06 -8.11
C ASN A 148 23.64 -8.62 -9.35
#